data_AF-A0A7S0B9J5-F1
#
_entry.id   AF-A0A7S0B9J5-F1
#
_cell.length_a   1.000
_cell.length_b   1.000
_cell.length_c   1.000
_cell.angle_alpha   90.00
_cell.angle_beta   90.00
_cell.angle_gamma   90.00
#
_symmetry.space_group_name_H-M   'P 1'
#
loop_
_entity.id
_entity.type
_entity.pdbx_description
1 polymer ?
#
loop_
_entity_poly.entity_id
_entity_poly.type
_entity_poly.pdbx_seq_one_letter_code
_entity_poly.pdbx_strand_id
1 'polypeptide(L)'
;AEEARSTPDNGQAAIRSSPGPRPISGADAAAGADAWTEYALRAEARAAGRPIEEPPRLLRTLTAPPRACGAPVMVREVVDAVLAAKRTGTYVDASFGRGAYSEELLQRLPSNSRLVVFADERVDPAAAEAARALQRADSRVWAVVSAPLAALRATLAGQELAGVLADLGVAFQQGDDAFRGLSSIDDVPLDLRADPSCGISAAEWLRTVTVEELAWVVHAYGEDDDPLVSLRIAEAVVDWQRRHGPYRTVYQLVEVIRKAKTMQEERGLHPAKLTLQALRVFVNGELEQLEEFLKGSTALLAPGARLALVSTRRAEAALVKRFLREHENSHAMFEATSSLQRLVELYPLLKASASFA
;
A
#
# COMPACT_ATOMS: atom_id res chain seq x y z
N ALA A 1 -64.64 15.59 16.85
CA ALA A 1 -64.67 14.23 16.28
C ALA A 1 -63.77 14.28 15.07
N GLU A 2 -62.48 14.03 15.32
CA GLU A 2 -61.39 14.34 14.40
C GLU A 2 -60.42 13.15 14.38
N GLU A 3 -59.98 12.83 13.17
CA GLU A 3 -58.81 12.07 12.75
C GLU A 3 -58.62 10.58 13.15
N ALA A 4 -58.53 9.74 12.10
CA ALA A 4 -57.32 8.95 11.82
C ALA A 4 -57.40 8.38 10.39
N ARG A 5 -56.52 8.83 9.50
CA ARG A 5 -56.27 8.23 8.18
C ARG A 5 -55.01 7.34 8.23
N SER A 6 -55.09 6.29 7.44
CA SER A 6 -54.17 5.15 7.28
C SER A 6 -52.71 5.49 6.96
N THR A 7 -51.80 4.76 7.60
CA THR A 7 -50.43 4.50 7.15
C THR A 7 -50.29 3.02 6.77
N PRO A 8 -49.52 2.66 5.73
CA PRO A 8 -49.20 1.27 5.45
C PRO A 8 -47.93 0.83 6.18
N ASP A 9 -47.97 -0.45 6.53
CA ASP A 9 -46.97 -1.28 7.21
C ASP A 9 -45.63 -1.30 6.46
N ASN A 10 -44.55 -0.90 7.14
CA ASN A 10 -43.19 -0.89 6.59
C ASN A 10 -42.37 -1.94 7.34
N GLY A 11 -42.09 -3.05 6.64
CA GLY A 11 -41.37 -4.20 7.17
C GLY A 11 -39.96 -3.82 7.64
N GLN A 12 -39.71 -3.99 8.94
CA GLN A 12 -38.38 -3.96 9.51
C GLN A 12 -37.64 -5.26 9.13
N ALA A 13 -36.76 -5.17 8.13
CA ALA A 13 -35.71 -6.16 7.91
C ALA A 13 -34.66 -6.01 9.02
N ALA A 14 -34.58 -7.00 9.92
CA ALA A 14 -33.54 -7.09 10.93
C ALA A 14 -32.16 -7.23 10.26
N ILE A 15 -31.32 -6.21 10.42
CA ILE A 15 -29.89 -6.25 10.08
C ILE A 15 -29.23 -7.27 11.02
N ARG A 16 -28.86 -8.44 10.51
CA ARG A 16 -28.00 -9.38 11.24
C ARG A 16 -26.60 -8.81 11.30
N SER A 17 -26.12 -8.53 12.51
CA SER A 17 -24.72 -8.22 12.78
C SER A 17 -23.85 -9.42 12.43
N SER A 18 -22.84 -9.20 11.59
CA SER A 18 -21.79 -10.19 11.32
C SER A 18 -21.00 -10.48 12.61
N PRO A 19 -20.69 -11.74 12.94
CA PRO A 19 -19.86 -12.04 14.10
C PRO A 19 -18.44 -11.54 13.83
N GLY A 20 -17.92 -10.69 14.72
CA GLY A 20 -16.52 -10.26 14.68
C GLY A 20 -15.55 -11.46 14.78
N PRO A 21 -14.30 -11.28 14.33
CA PRO A 21 -13.31 -12.34 14.34
C PRO A 21 -13.08 -12.85 15.78
N ARG A 22 -13.11 -14.18 15.95
CA ARG A 22 -12.80 -14.82 17.24
C ARG A 22 -11.31 -14.64 17.56
N PRO A 23 -10.95 -14.48 18.85
CA PRO A 23 -9.55 -14.40 19.24
C PRO A 23 -8.82 -15.70 18.87
N ILE A 24 -7.64 -15.54 18.27
CA ILE A 24 -6.76 -16.60 17.81
C ILE A 24 -6.20 -17.34 19.03
N SER A 25 -6.20 -18.69 18.99
CA SER A 25 -5.60 -19.50 20.05
C SER A 25 -4.07 -19.43 20.00
N GLY A 26 -3.39 -19.48 21.15
CA GLY A 26 -1.93 -19.34 21.23
C GLY A 26 -1.10 -20.38 20.47
N ALA A 27 -1.72 -21.46 19.98
CA ALA A 27 -1.04 -22.48 19.19
C ALA A 27 -0.82 -22.08 17.71
N ASP A 28 -1.71 -21.26 17.13
CA ASP A 28 -1.59 -20.82 15.73
C ASP A 28 -0.52 -19.73 15.55
N ALA A 29 -0.33 -18.86 16.56
CA ALA A 29 0.72 -17.84 16.57
C ALA A 29 2.15 -18.44 16.65
N ALA A 30 2.30 -19.58 17.33
CA ALA A 30 3.59 -20.28 17.44
C ALA A 30 4.03 -20.89 16.10
N ALA A 31 3.09 -21.42 15.31
CA ALA A 31 3.39 -22.02 14.01
C ALA A 31 3.93 -21.01 12.98
N GLY A 32 3.51 -19.74 13.06
CA GLY A 32 4.08 -18.66 12.25
C GLY A 32 5.52 -18.34 12.64
N ALA A 33 5.83 -18.27 13.94
CA ALA A 33 7.18 -17.98 14.44
C ALA A 33 8.21 -19.08 14.12
N ASP A 34 7.78 -20.35 14.11
CA ASP A 34 8.64 -21.50 13.79
C ASP A 34 9.10 -21.47 12.32
N ALA A 35 8.22 -21.09 11.39
CA ALA A 35 8.55 -21.00 9.96
C ALA A 35 9.57 -19.88 9.65
N TRP A 36 9.48 -18.75 10.37
CA TRP A 36 10.44 -17.65 10.27
C TRP A 36 11.83 -18.03 10.78
N THR A 37 11.87 -18.79 11.88
CA THR A 37 13.12 -19.29 12.47
C THR A 37 13.82 -20.28 11.53
N GLU A 38 13.07 -21.21 10.95
CA GLU A 38 13.60 -22.17 9.98
C GLU A 38 14.12 -21.50 8.71
N TYR A 39 13.41 -20.48 8.20
CA TYR A 39 13.87 -19.70 7.06
C TYR A 39 15.15 -18.91 7.35
N ALA A 40 15.25 -18.23 8.50
CA ALA A 40 16.45 -17.49 8.90
C ALA A 40 17.69 -18.41 8.96
N LEU A 41 17.54 -19.60 9.52
CA LEU A 41 18.61 -20.62 9.59
C LEU A 41 19.05 -21.10 8.19
N ARG A 42 18.10 -21.27 7.26
CA ARG A 42 18.39 -21.65 5.87
C ARG A 42 19.04 -20.50 5.09
N ALA A 43 18.63 -19.26 5.31
CA ALA A 43 19.24 -18.07 4.71
C ALA A 43 20.70 -17.90 5.17
N GLU A 44 20.97 -18.07 6.48
CA GLU A 44 22.33 -18.12 7.02
C GLU A 44 23.15 -19.28 6.43
N ALA A 45 22.54 -20.45 6.26
CA ALA A 45 23.21 -21.59 5.62
C ALA A 45 23.58 -21.32 4.14
N ARG A 46 22.72 -20.63 3.38
CA ARG A 46 23.05 -20.18 2.01
C ARG A 46 24.19 -19.16 2.01
N ALA A 47 24.14 -18.17 2.90
CA ALA A 47 25.19 -17.16 3.04
C ALA A 47 26.55 -17.78 3.44
N ALA A 48 26.53 -18.86 4.22
CA ALA A 48 27.71 -19.60 4.65
C ALA A 48 28.18 -20.69 3.66
N GLY A 49 27.53 -20.84 2.49
CA GLY A 49 27.88 -21.85 1.49
C GLY A 49 27.68 -23.31 1.95
N ARG A 50 26.84 -23.53 2.97
CA ARG A 50 26.52 -24.89 3.45
C ARG A 50 25.55 -25.57 2.48
N PRO A 51 25.71 -26.88 2.20
CA PRO A 51 24.78 -27.60 1.33
C PRO A 51 23.40 -27.68 1.98
N ILE A 52 22.38 -27.25 1.26
CA ILE A 52 20.96 -27.38 1.62
C ILE A 52 20.31 -28.19 0.50
N GLU A 53 19.36 -29.06 0.83
CA GLU A 53 18.50 -29.72 -0.15
C GLU A 53 17.68 -28.62 -0.88
N GLU A 54 18.16 -28.17 -2.04
CA GLU A 54 17.47 -27.15 -2.84
C GLU A 54 16.18 -27.77 -3.40
N PRO A 55 15.00 -27.14 -3.21
CA PRO A 55 13.83 -27.52 -3.98
C PRO A 55 14.12 -27.37 -5.49
N PRO A 56 13.42 -28.13 -6.37
CA PRO A 56 13.79 -28.28 -7.77
C PRO A 56 14.04 -26.94 -8.46
N ARG A 57 15.18 -26.84 -9.17
CA ARG A 57 15.60 -25.68 -9.99
C ARG A 57 14.66 -25.45 -11.17
N LEU A 58 13.51 -24.85 -10.90
CA LEU A 58 12.63 -24.27 -11.89
C LEU A 58 12.24 -22.91 -11.36
N LEU A 59 13.10 -21.90 -11.46
CA LEU A 59 12.75 -20.48 -11.32
C LEU A 59 13.95 -19.59 -11.60
N ARG A 60 14.28 -19.42 -12.89
CA ARG A 60 15.24 -18.41 -13.36
C ARG A 60 14.58 -17.33 -14.23
N THR A 61 13.25 -17.29 -14.28
CA THR A 61 12.47 -16.41 -15.16
C THR A 61 11.72 -15.30 -14.44
N LEU A 62 11.92 -15.10 -13.14
CA LEU A 62 11.57 -13.84 -12.46
C LEU A 62 12.77 -12.90 -12.25
N THR A 63 13.99 -13.38 -12.52
CA THR A 63 15.20 -12.62 -12.24
C THR A 63 15.47 -11.58 -13.33
N ALA A 64 14.84 -10.41 -13.20
CA ALA A 64 15.71 -9.24 -13.19
C ALA A 64 16.59 -9.39 -11.93
N PRO A 65 17.90 -9.02 -11.95
CA PRO A 65 18.67 -8.95 -10.71
C PRO A 65 17.84 -8.18 -9.67
N PRO A 66 17.93 -8.46 -8.36
CA PRO A 66 17.29 -7.63 -7.36
C PRO A 66 17.73 -6.19 -7.66
N ARG A 67 16.85 -5.43 -8.30
CA ARG A 67 17.08 -4.02 -8.47
C ARG A 67 16.96 -3.56 -7.04
N ALA A 68 18.08 -3.09 -6.48
CA ALA A 68 18.05 -2.23 -5.30
C ALA A 68 16.81 -1.36 -5.44
N CYS A 69 15.90 -1.43 -4.46
CA CYS A 69 14.60 -0.74 -4.38
C CYS A 69 14.43 0.25 -5.56
N GLY A 70 13.66 -0.16 -6.57
CA GLY A 70 13.74 0.33 -7.95
C GLY A 70 14.20 1.79 -8.11
N ALA A 71 15.15 2.02 -9.03
CA ALA A 71 15.70 3.35 -9.29
C ALA A 71 14.59 4.41 -9.31
N PRO A 72 14.79 5.52 -8.57
CA PRO A 72 13.73 6.46 -8.27
C PRO A 72 13.20 7.10 -9.56
N VAL A 73 11.88 7.19 -9.68
CA VAL A 73 11.20 7.52 -10.93
C VAL A 73 10.81 8.99 -10.95
N MET A 74 11.16 9.71 -12.01
CA MET A 74 10.75 11.11 -12.21
C MET A 74 11.12 12.04 -11.04
N VAL A 75 12.30 11.82 -10.44
CA VAL A 75 12.75 12.55 -9.24
C VAL A 75 12.68 14.07 -9.43
N ARG A 76 13.21 14.56 -10.54
CA ARG A 76 13.27 16.00 -10.82
C ARG A 76 11.88 16.57 -11.03
N GLU A 77 11.05 15.90 -11.81
CA GLU A 77 9.69 16.32 -12.13
C GLU A 77 8.80 16.37 -10.87
N VAL A 78 8.93 15.40 -9.98
CA VAL A 78 8.24 15.37 -8.69
C VAL A 78 8.68 16.53 -7.80
N VAL A 79 10.00 16.74 -7.68
CA VAL A 79 10.54 17.84 -6.87
C VAL A 79 10.17 19.21 -7.47
N ASP A 80 10.22 19.36 -8.80
CA ASP A 80 9.77 20.56 -9.51
C ASP A 80 8.29 20.82 -9.22
N ALA A 81 7.45 19.79 -9.29
CA ALA A 81 6.02 19.91 -9.01
C ALA A 81 5.77 20.39 -7.58
N VAL A 82 6.42 19.79 -6.58
CA VAL A 82 6.22 20.14 -5.16
C VAL A 82 6.72 21.57 -4.84
N LEU A 83 7.85 21.98 -5.42
CA LEU A 83 8.46 23.29 -5.16
C LEU A 83 7.87 24.44 -6.00
N ALA A 84 6.96 24.14 -6.92
CA ALA A 84 6.46 25.11 -7.90
C ALA A 84 5.74 26.32 -7.28
N ALA A 85 5.11 26.15 -6.11
CA ALA A 85 4.27 27.19 -5.52
C ALA A 85 4.85 27.79 -4.24
N LYS A 86 5.40 26.97 -3.35
CA LYS A 86 6.10 27.41 -2.14
C LYS A 86 7.54 26.93 -2.21
N ARG A 87 8.47 27.78 -1.76
CA ARG A 87 9.92 27.47 -1.66
C ARG A 87 10.44 27.42 -0.23
N THR A 88 9.61 27.79 0.74
CA THR A 88 9.93 27.77 2.18
C THR A 88 8.81 27.10 2.96
N GLY A 89 9.16 26.58 4.14
CA GLY A 89 8.22 25.92 5.05
C GLY A 89 8.54 24.44 5.27
N THR A 90 7.55 23.68 5.72
CA THR A 90 7.70 22.25 6.04
C THR A 90 7.27 21.40 4.86
N TYR A 91 8.18 20.58 4.34
CA TYR A 91 7.92 19.60 3.30
C TYR A 91 7.88 18.19 3.88
N VAL A 92 7.15 17.29 3.24
CA VAL A 92 7.08 15.89 3.63
C VAL A 92 7.51 15.00 2.47
N ASP A 93 8.50 14.15 2.69
CA ASP A 93 8.74 12.94 1.90
C ASP A 93 8.05 11.79 2.64
N ALA A 94 6.90 11.36 2.11
CA ALA A 94 6.06 10.36 2.75
C ALA A 94 6.48 8.91 2.40
N SER A 95 7.54 8.74 1.60
CA SER A 95 7.92 7.46 1.00
C SER A 95 9.43 7.38 0.80
N PHE A 96 10.22 7.61 1.85
CA PHE A 96 11.67 7.82 1.76
C PHE A 96 12.40 6.80 0.88
N GLY A 97 12.12 5.50 1.10
CA GLY A 97 12.80 4.39 0.43
C GLY A 97 14.32 4.45 0.62
N ARG A 98 15.03 5.01 -0.35
CA ARG A 98 16.49 5.19 -0.32
C ARG A 98 16.94 6.65 -0.35
N GLY A 99 16.02 7.59 -0.27
CA GLY A 99 16.30 9.01 -0.05
C GLY A 99 16.46 9.89 -1.28
N ALA A 100 16.29 9.37 -2.49
CA ALA A 100 16.52 10.14 -3.72
C ALA A 100 15.66 11.42 -3.84
N TYR A 101 14.38 11.36 -3.49
CA TYR A 101 13.51 12.55 -3.49
C TYR A 101 13.92 13.53 -2.39
N SER A 102 14.16 13.02 -1.17
CA SER A 102 14.66 13.82 -0.04
C SER A 102 15.97 14.54 -0.37
N GLU A 103 16.95 13.86 -0.96
CA GLU A 103 18.24 14.44 -1.35
C GLU A 103 18.07 15.52 -2.42
N GLU A 104 17.29 15.26 -3.48
CA GLU A 104 17.02 16.25 -4.53
C GLU A 104 16.26 17.47 -3.97
N LEU A 105 15.30 17.25 -3.07
CA LEU A 105 14.57 18.33 -2.41
C LEU A 105 15.53 19.18 -1.56
N LEU A 106 16.38 18.56 -0.74
CA LEU A 106 17.38 19.24 0.08
C LEU A 106 18.40 20.04 -0.75
N GLN A 107 18.76 19.60 -1.96
CA GLN A 107 19.63 20.40 -2.84
C GLN A 107 19.02 21.75 -3.23
N ARG A 108 17.69 21.86 -3.20
CA ARG A 108 16.94 23.03 -3.70
C ARG A 108 16.23 23.81 -2.60
N LEU A 109 16.02 23.21 -1.44
CA LEU A 109 15.43 23.89 -0.30
C LEU A 109 16.37 24.97 0.27
N PRO A 110 15.86 26.14 0.66
CA PRO A 110 16.63 27.09 1.44
C PRO A 110 16.88 26.58 2.87
N SER A 111 17.84 27.21 3.56
CA SER A 111 18.27 26.83 4.92
C SER A 111 17.19 26.98 5.99
N ASN A 112 16.16 27.79 5.75
CA ASN A 112 15.03 28.01 6.64
C ASN A 112 13.83 27.08 6.40
N SER A 113 13.94 26.14 5.46
CA SER A 113 12.93 25.09 5.24
C SER A 113 13.16 23.88 6.13
N ARG A 114 12.11 23.09 6.31
CA ARG A 114 12.15 21.82 7.03
C ARG A 114 11.68 20.69 6.13
N LEU A 115 12.26 19.52 6.32
CA LEU A 115 11.85 18.27 5.70
C LEU A 115 11.48 17.28 6.81
N VAL A 116 10.29 16.69 6.72
CA VAL A 116 9.88 15.52 7.48
C VAL A 116 9.93 14.32 6.57
N VAL A 117 10.57 13.25 7.03
CA VAL A 117 10.74 12.01 6.26
C VAL A 117 9.96 10.89 6.94
N PHE A 118 9.11 10.19 6.19
CA PHE A 118 8.47 8.97 6.67
C PHE A 118 9.27 7.75 6.20
N ALA A 119 9.71 6.95 7.16
CA ALA A 119 10.41 5.69 6.96
C ALA A 119 10.04 4.74 8.10
N ASP A 120 9.04 3.88 7.90
CA ASP A 120 8.58 2.94 8.92
C ASP A 120 9.62 1.83 9.14
N GLU A 121 10.29 1.86 10.28
CA GLU A 121 11.37 0.93 10.61
C GLU A 121 10.88 -0.51 10.76
N ARG A 122 9.57 -0.71 11.01
CA ARG A 122 8.97 -2.05 11.07
C ARG A 122 8.80 -2.67 9.69
N VAL A 123 8.74 -1.84 8.65
CA VAL A 123 8.57 -2.26 7.26
C VAL A 123 9.91 -2.29 6.51
N ASP A 124 10.74 -1.27 6.69
CA ASP A 124 12.09 -1.20 6.11
C ASP A 124 13.07 -0.54 7.11
N PRO A 125 13.72 -1.35 7.97
CA PRO A 125 14.72 -0.86 8.92
C PRO A 125 15.88 -0.12 8.24
N ALA A 126 16.27 -0.54 7.03
CA ALA A 126 17.37 0.07 6.29
C ALA A 126 16.99 1.46 5.75
N ALA A 127 15.76 1.64 5.29
CA ALA A 127 15.21 2.96 4.94
C ALA A 127 15.23 3.90 6.16
N ALA A 128 14.78 3.43 7.32
CA ALA A 128 14.76 4.21 8.55
C ALA A 128 16.18 4.59 9.03
N GLU A 129 17.15 3.67 8.92
CA GLU A 129 18.56 3.96 9.21
C GLU A 129 19.14 5.01 8.25
N ALA A 130 18.90 4.87 6.94
CA ALA A 130 19.34 5.83 5.94
C ALA A 130 18.69 7.21 6.13
N ALA A 131 17.41 7.29 6.49
CA ALA A 131 16.73 8.55 6.82
C ALA A 131 17.35 9.21 8.06
N ARG A 132 17.68 8.43 9.11
CA ARG A 132 18.39 8.93 10.30
C ARG A 132 19.81 9.38 9.98
N ALA A 133 20.48 8.74 9.02
CA ALA A 133 21.79 9.19 8.53
C ALA A 133 21.68 10.53 7.80
N LEU A 134 20.68 10.69 6.93
CA LEU A 134 20.39 11.95 6.26
C LEU A 134 20.05 13.06 7.27
N GLN A 135 19.29 12.74 8.33
CA GLN A 135 19.00 13.66 9.42
C GLN A 135 20.25 14.16 10.15
N ARG A 136 21.23 13.29 10.39
CA ARG A 136 22.50 13.67 11.00
C ARG A 136 23.36 14.53 10.07
N ALA A 137 23.22 14.36 8.76
CA ALA A 137 23.98 15.08 7.75
C ALA A 137 23.40 16.47 7.43
N ASP A 138 22.08 16.64 7.53
CA ASP A 138 21.39 17.89 7.18
C ASP A 138 20.34 18.28 8.22
N SER A 139 20.58 19.39 8.92
CA SER A 139 19.69 19.89 9.98
C SER A 139 18.29 20.31 9.50
N ARG A 140 18.09 20.47 8.18
CA ARG A 140 16.76 20.75 7.61
C ARG A 140 15.86 19.54 7.69
N VAL A 141 16.40 18.32 7.75
CA VAL A 141 15.63 17.12 8.05
C VAL A 141 15.23 17.19 9.53
N TRP A 142 14.08 17.79 9.77
CA TRP A 142 13.62 18.15 11.09
C TRP A 142 13.16 16.91 11.88
N ALA A 143 12.55 15.95 11.19
CA ALA A 143 12.08 14.71 11.81
C ALA A 143 12.14 13.52 10.84
N VAL A 144 12.48 12.35 11.38
CA VAL A 144 12.28 11.05 10.74
C VAL A 144 11.18 10.33 11.51
N VAL A 145 10.11 9.98 10.82
CA VAL A 145 8.91 9.39 11.39
C VAL A 145 8.84 7.92 10.99
N SER A 146 8.80 7.05 12.00
CA SER A 146 8.51 5.63 11.81
C SER A 146 7.01 5.37 12.00
N ALA A 147 6.24 5.51 10.93
CA ALA A 147 4.79 5.29 10.94
C ALA A 147 4.28 4.97 9.52
N PRO A 148 3.12 4.30 9.40
CA PRO A 148 2.49 4.07 8.09
C PRO A 148 2.04 5.38 7.46
N LEU A 149 1.85 5.34 6.13
CA LEU A 149 1.47 6.50 5.33
C LEU A 149 0.16 7.16 5.83
N ALA A 150 -0.80 6.34 6.24
CA ALA A 150 -2.09 6.77 6.81
C ALA A 150 -1.95 7.61 8.08
N ALA A 151 -0.84 7.49 8.82
CA ALA A 151 -0.63 8.23 10.06
C ALA A 151 -0.22 9.69 9.86
N LEU A 152 0.02 10.13 8.61
CA LEU A 152 0.55 11.48 8.31
C LEU A 152 -0.21 12.59 9.05
N ARG A 153 -1.55 12.56 9.01
CA ARG A 153 -2.39 13.57 9.65
C ARG A 153 -2.19 13.65 11.16
N ALA A 154 -2.18 12.48 11.80
CA ALA A 154 -2.06 12.38 13.25
C ALA A 154 -0.65 12.77 13.72
N THR A 155 0.38 12.32 12.99
CA THR A 155 1.79 12.62 13.30
C THR A 155 2.10 14.11 13.15
N LEU A 156 1.54 14.77 12.14
CA LEU A 156 1.80 16.18 11.83
C LEU A 156 0.64 17.10 12.20
N ALA A 157 -0.16 16.71 13.20
CA ALA A 157 -1.27 17.50 13.67
C ALA A 157 -0.81 18.93 14.06
N GLY A 158 -1.53 19.93 13.54
CA GLY A 158 -1.22 21.34 13.79
C GLY A 158 -0.04 21.91 12.97
N GLN A 159 0.58 21.11 12.09
CA GLN A 159 1.53 21.63 11.12
C GLN A 159 0.81 22.12 9.86
N GLU A 160 1.37 23.14 9.22
CA GLU A 160 0.99 23.56 7.88
C GLU A 160 2.11 23.16 6.91
N LEU A 161 1.76 22.41 5.85
CA LEU A 161 2.73 21.80 4.94
C LEU A 161 2.88 22.63 3.66
N ALA A 162 4.12 23.00 3.33
CA ALA A 162 4.48 23.70 2.11
C ALA A 162 4.49 22.79 0.86
N GLY A 163 4.58 21.47 1.07
CA GLY A 163 4.46 20.49 0.03
C GLY A 163 4.62 19.06 0.54
N VAL A 164 4.01 18.11 -0.16
CA VAL A 164 4.08 16.68 0.18
C VAL A 164 4.40 15.90 -1.09
N LEU A 165 5.31 14.94 -1.00
CA LEU A 165 5.53 13.94 -2.04
C LEU A 165 5.37 12.52 -1.51
N ALA A 166 4.89 11.64 -2.37
CA ALA A 166 4.88 10.20 -2.14
C ALA A 166 5.05 9.43 -3.47
N ASP A 167 6.04 8.56 -3.52
CA ASP A 167 6.09 7.45 -4.46
C ASP A 167 5.39 6.25 -3.82
N LEU A 168 4.19 5.94 -4.30
CA LEU A 168 3.34 4.88 -3.77
C LEU A 168 3.92 3.49 -4.05
N GLY A 169 4.64 3.33 -5.16
CA GLY A 169 5.35 2.09 -5.45
C GLY A 169 6.40 1.84 -4.38
N VAL A 170 7.21 2.86 -4.09
CA VAL A 170 8.20 2.80 -3.00
C VAL A 170 7.51 2.62 -1.65
N ALA A 171 6.47 3.40 -1.32
CA ALA A 171 5.78 3.34 -0.03
C ALA A 171 5.17 1.97 0.28
N PHE A 172 4.63 1.27 -0.72
CA PHE A 172 3.97 -0.02 -0.54
C PHE A 172 4.85 -1.24 -0.91
N GLN A 173 6.05 -1.03 -1.45
CA GLN A 173 7.02 -2.09 -1.76
C GLN A 173 8.27 -2.01 -0.87
N GLN A 174 8.13 -1.44 0.34
CA GLN A 174 9.22 -1.32 1.30
C GLN A 174 9.68 -2.70 1.84
N GLY A 175 11.00 -2.89 1.93
CA GLY A 175 11.63 -4.14 2.37
C GLY A 175 12.13 -5.02 1.23
N ASP A 176 12.88 -6.08 1.58
CA ASP A 176 13.48 -6.97 0.62
C ASP A 176 12.42 -7.92 0.03
N ASP A 177 12.07 -7.71 -1.25
CA ASP A 177 11.07 -8.48 -2.00
C ASP A 177 11.29 -10.01 -1.94
N ALA A 178 12.52 -10.45 -1.64
CA ALA A 178 12.85 -11.86 -1.49
C ALA A 178 12.17 -12.45 -0.24
N PHE A 179 12.14 -11.69 0.85
CA PHE A 179 11.52 -12.08 2.12
C PHE A 179 9.99 -11.98 2.09
N ARG A 180 9.42 -11.25 1.11
CA ARG A 180 7.98 -11.04 0.96
C ARG A 180 7.37 -11.80 -0.23
N GLY A 181 8.15 -12.69 -0.87
CA GLY A 181 7.67 -13.66 -1.87
C GLY A 181 7.42 -13.10 -3.28
N LEU A 182 7.99 -11.95 -3.63
CA LEU A 182 7.69 -11.26 -4.90
C LEU A 182 8.87 -11.16 -5.87
N SER A 183 10.13 -11.14 -5.41
CA SER A 183 11.31 -11.09 -6.31
C SER A 183 11.88 -12.46 -6.65
N SER A 184 11.67 -13.46 -5.81
CA SER A 184 12.02 -14.85 -6.07
C SER A 184 10.92 -15.73 -5.52
N ILE A 185 10.38 -16.63 -6.33
CA ILE A 185 9.46 -17.68 -5.84
C ILE A 185 10.34 -18.71 -5.13
N ASP A 186 10.86 -18.31 -3.98
CA ASP A 186 11.59 -19.18 -3.08
C ASP A 186 10.58 -19.87 -2.13
N ASP A 187 11.04 -20.87 -1.40
CA ASP A 187 10.27 -21.55 -0.36
C ASP A 187 10.17 -20.68 0.91
N VAL A 188 9.70 -19.44 0.74
CA VAL A 188 9.49 -18.45 1.80
C VAL A 188 8.09 -18.60 2.41
N PRO A 189 7.91 -18.29 3.71
CA PRO A 189 6.59 -18.30 4.35
C PRO A 189 5.57 -17.43 3.60
N LEU A 190 4.33 -17.91 3.48
CA LEU A 190 3.22 -17.15 2.88
C LEU A 190 2.69 -16.09 3.87
N ASP A 191 3.47 -15.03 4.06
CA ASP A 191 3.09 -13.94 4.96
C ASP A 191 2.45 -12.75 4.21
N LEU A 192 3.17 -12.19 3.24
CA LEU A 192 2.80 -11.00 2.45
C LEU A 192 2.50 -9.72 3.23
N ARG A 193 2.60 -9.69 4.57
CA ARG A 193 2.48 -8.42 5.33
C ARG A 193 3.70 -7.54 5.10
N ALA A 194 3.50 -6.23 5.12
CA ALA A 194 4.52 -5.20 5.11
C ALA A 194 5.13 -5.02 6.52
N ASP A 195 4.30 -5.01 7.56
CA ASP A 195 4.71 -5.08 8.97
C ASP A 195 4.36 -6.47 9.53
N PRO A 196 5.35 -7.37 9.73
CA PRO A 196 5.09 -8.71 10.27
C PRO A 196 4.62 -8.72 11.73
N SER A 197 4.70 -7.59 12.45
CA SER A 197 4.34 -7.50 13.87
C SER A 197 2.84 -7.30 14.12
N CYS A 198 2.06 -6.98 13.09
CA CYS A 198 0.61 -6.73 13.22
C CYS A 198 -0.19 -7.33 12.06
N GLY A 199 -1.52 -7.32 12.18
CA GLY A 199 -2.43 -7.83 11.15
C GLY A 199 -2.47 -9.36 11.05
N ILE A 200 -3.16 -9.83 10.00
CA ILE A 200 -3.30 -11.26 9.67
C ILE A 200 -2.40 -11.57 8.46
N SER A 201 -1.60 -12.63 8.52
CA SER A 201 -0.81 -13.06 7.37
C SER A 201 -1.70 -13.58 6.23
N ALA A 202 -1.17 -13.61 5.01
CA ALA A 202 -1.86 -14.21 3.87
C ALA A 202 -2.20 -15.69 4.11
N ALA A 203 -1.29 -16.46 4.72
CA ALA A 203 -1.55 -17.86 5.09
C ALA A 203 -2.73 -17.98 6.08
N GLU A 204 -2.76 -17.15 7.12
CA GLU A 204 -3.84 -17.15 8.11
C GLU A 204 -5.17 -16.73 7.47
N TRP A 205 -5.17 -15.70 6.65
CA TRP A 205 -6.38 -15.21 5.98
C TRP A 205 -6.96 -16.26 5.01
N LEU A 206 -6.11 -16.93 4.23
CA LEU A 206 -6.53 -18.00 3.33
C LEU A 206 -7.21 -19.17 4.07
N ARG A 207 -6.91 -19.42 5.35
CA ARG A 207 -7.58 -20.46 6.16
C ARG A 207 -9.06 -20.17 6.40
N THR A 208 -9.45 -18.90 6.37
CA THR A 208 -10.80 -18.45 6.74
C THR A 208 -11.65 -17.97 5.57
N VAL A 209 -11.01 -17.65 4.43
CA VAL A 209 -11.67 -17.02 3.28
C VAL A 209 -12.63 -17.97 2.56
N THR A 210 -13.73 -17.43 2.03
CA THR A 210 -14.58 -18.16 1.07
C THR A 210 -14.07 -18.04 -0.36
N VAL A 211 -14.63 -18.83 -1.28
CA VAL A 211 -14.28 -18.74 -2.71
C VAL A 211 -14.68 -17.36 -3.26
N GLU A 212 -15.85 -16.85 -2.88
CA GLU A 212 -16.39 -15.57 -3.33
C GLU A 212 -15.55 -14.40 -2.84
N GLU A 213 -15.16 -14.41 -1.57
CA GLU A 213 -14.29 -13.39 -0.98
C GLU A 213 -12.91 -13.38 -1.66
N LEU A 214 -12.30 -14.55 -1.86
CA LEU A 214 -11.01 -14.65 -2.53
C LEU A 214 -11.11 -14.21 -4.00
N ALA A 215 -12.17 -14.61 -4.72
CA ALA A 215 -12.41 -14.19 -6.10
C ALA A 215 -12.57 -12.67 -6.19
N TRP A 216 -13.30 -12.07 -5.25
CA TRP A 216 -13.48 -10.62 -5.16
C TRP A 216 -12.14 -9.91 -4.93
N VAL A 217 -11.32 -10.38 -3.98
CA VAL A 217 -9.98 -9.80 -3.73
C VAL A 217 -9.09 -9.89 -4.97
N VAL A 218 -9.04 -11.06 -5.61
CA VAL A 218 -8.22 -11.25 -6.82
C VAL A 218 -8.70 -10.37 -7.96
N HIS A 219 -10.01 -10.18 -8.11
CA HIS A 219 -10.56 -9.31 -9.16
C HIS A 219 -10.38 -7.82 -8.86
N ALA A 220 -10.70 -7.38 -7.64
CA ALA A 220 -10.68 -5.98 -7.26
C ALA A 220 -9.27 -5.39 -7.21
N TYR A 221 -8.29 -6.20 -6.79
CA TYR A 221 -6.90 -5.75 -6.61
C TYR A 221 -5.93 -6.37 -7.63
N GLY A 222 -6.35 -7.39 -8.38
CA GLY A 222 -5.56 -7.97 -9.47
C GLY A 222 -5.87 -7.27 -10.78
N GLU A 223 -4.86 -6.65 -11.39
CA GLU A 223 -5.02 -5.78 -12.57
C GLU A 223 -5.45 -6.50 -13.87
N ASP A 224 -5.78 -7.78 -13.81
CA ASP A 224 -6.17 -8.62 -14.96
C ASP A 224 -7.64 -8.46 -15.39
N ASP A 225 -8.47 -7.77 -14.59
CA ASP A 225 -9.87 -7.38 -14.88
C ASP A 225 -10.81 -8.49 -15.41
N ASP A 226 -10.44 -9.77 -15.26
CA ASP A 226 -11.25 -10.92 -15.67
C ASP A 226 -11.87 -11.61 -14.43
N PRO A 227 -13.18 -11.45 -14.19
CA PRO A 227 -13.85 -12.04 -13.04
C PRO A 227 -13.94 -13.57 -13.11
N LEU A 228 -13.97 -14.16 -14.31
CA LEU A 228 -14.01 -15.63 -14.48
C LEU A 228 -12.66 -16.25 -14.15
N VAL A 229 -11.57 -15.60 -14.55
CA VAL A 229 -10.21 -16.02 -14.17
C VAL A 229 -10.02 -15.90 -12.66
N SER A 230 -10.51 -14.82 -12.06
CA SER A 230 -10.43 -14.59 -10.61
C SER A 230 -11.18 -15.67 -9.82
N LEU A 231 -12.41 -16.02 -10.27
CA LEU A 231 -13.19 -17.11 -9.67
C LEU A 231 -12.48 -18.45 -9.79
N ARG A 232 -11.97 -18.80 -10.97
CA ARG A 232 -11.23 -20.05 -11.20
C ARG A 232 -9.98 -20.17 -10.33
N ILE A 233 -9.26 -19.07 -10.13
CA ILE A 233 -8.11 -19.04 -9.21
C ILE A 233 -8.58 -19.30 -7.78
N ALA A 234 -9.63 -18.62 -7.35
CA ALA A 234 -10.17 -18.77 -6.00
C ALA A 234 -10.64 -20.19 -5.69
N GLU A 235 -11.39 -20.81 -6.61
CA GLU A 235 -11.82 -22.21 -6.51
C GLU A 235 -10.62 -23.15 -6.38
N ALA A 236 -9.61 -23.00 -7.25
CA ALA A 236 -8.43 -23.84 -7.23
C ALA A 236 -7.64 -23.72 -5.91
N VAL A 237 -7.50 -22.50 -5.39
CA VAL A 237 -6.78 -22.22 -4.13
C VAL A 237 -7.52 -22.83 -2.94
N VAL A 238 -8.83 -22.57 -2.82
CA VAL A 238 -9.64 -23.10 -1.71
C VAL A 238 -9.72 -24.64 -1.78
N ASP A 239 -9.92 -25.22 -2.95
CA ASP A 239 -10.00 -26.67 -3.11
C ASP A 239 -8.67 -27.38 -2.88
N TRP A 240 -7.54 -26.74 -3.23
CA TRP A 240 -6.24 -27.30 -2.90
C TRP A 240 -6.03 -27.32 -1.39
N GLN A 241 -6.36 -26.22 -0.69
CA GLN A 241 -6.21 -26.13 0.76
C GLN A 241 -7.09 -27.16 1.49
N ARG A 242 -8.33 -27.36 1.03
CA ARG A 242 -9.23 -28.40 1.57
C ARG A 242 -8.64 -29.80 1.49
N ARG A 243 -7.85 -30.08 0.45
CA ARG A 243 -7.25 -31.41 0.18
C ARG A 243 -5.89 -31.62 0.83
N HIS A 244 -5.08 -30.56 0.97
CA HIS A 244 -3.68 -30.67 1.36
C HIS A 244 -3.36 -29.99 2.70
N GLY A 245 -4.33 -29.31 3.30
CA GLY A 245 -4.14 -28.50 4.51
C GLY A 245 -3.67 -27.07 4.20
N PRO A 246 -3.34 -26.28 5.23
CA PRO A 246 -3.02 -24.86 5.10
C PRO A 246 -1.77 -24.61 4.27
N TYR A 247 -1.78 -23.54 3.47
CA TYR A 247 -0.59 -23.05 2.78
C TYR A 247 0.49 -22.61 3.77
N ARG A 248 1.72 -23.04 3.53
CA ARG A 248 2.89 -22.66 4.34
C ARG A 248 3.80 -21.72 3.59
N THR A 249 3.98 -21.95 2.28
CA THR A 249 4.97 -21.21 1.49
C THR A 249 4.36 -20.59 0.25
N VAL A 250 4.96 -19.49 -0.20
CA VAL A 250 4.53 -18.76 -1.40
C VAL A 250 4.58 -19.67 -2.62
N TYR A 251 5.59 -20.55 -2.72
CA TYR A 251 5.72 -21.54 -3.78
C TYR A 251 4.47 -22.43 -3.94
N GLN A 252 3.92 -22.93 -2.83
CA GLN A 252 2.71 -23.77 -2.86
C GLN A 252 1.52 -23.04 -3.48
N LEU A 253 1.30 -21.78 -3.07
CA LEU A 253 0.22 -20.96 -3.60
C LEU A 253 0.44 -20.65 -5.09
N VAL A 254 1.67 -20.29 -5.45
CA VAL A 254 2.07 -19.99 -6.83
C VAL A 254 1.81 -21.16 -7.77
N GLU A 255 2.16 -22.38 -7.37
CA GLU A 255 1.94 -23.58 -8.20
C GLU A 255 0.45 -23.86 -8.43
N VAL A 256 -0.40 -23.59 -7.44
CA VAL A 256 -1.85 -23.73 -7.59
C VAL A 256 -2.41 -22.69 -8.54
N ILE A 257 -2.00 -21.42 -8.39
CA ILE A 257 -2.43 -20.33 -9.27
C ILE A 257 -1.96 -20.58 -10.71
N ARG A 258 -0.71 -21.04 -10.89
CA ARG A 258 -0.14 -21.36 -12.21
C ARG A 258 -0.95 -22.42 -12.94
N LYS A 259 -1.40 -23.47 -12.24
CA LYS A 259 -2.25 -24.52 -12.82
C LYS A 259 -3.65 -24.01 -13.16
N ALA A 260 -4.21 -23.14 -12.31
CA ALA A 260 -5.53 -22.54 -12.53
C ALA A 260 -5.55 -21.59 -13.72
N LYS A 261 -4.51 -20.76 -13.89
CA LYS A 261 -4.38 -19.79 -14.99
C LYS A 261 -3.71 -20.46 -16.19
N THR A 262 -4.42 -21.40 -16.83
CA THR A 262 -3.92 -22.28 -17.92
C THR A 262 -3.49 -21.54 -19.21
N MET A 263 -3.67 -20.21 -19.30
CA MET A 263 -3.27 -19.38 -20.43
C MET A 263 -2.59 -18.10 -19.94
N GLN A 264 -1.61 -17.64 -20.72
CA GLN A 264 -0.90 -16.36 -20.67
C GLN A 264 0.33 -16.28 -19.75
N GLU A 265 1.46 -16.81 -20.27
CA GLU A 265 2.74 -16.06 -20.24
C GLU A 265 2.68 -14.85 -21.20
N GLU A 266 1.53 -14.20 -21.37
CA GLU A 266 1.51 -12.97 -22.15
C GLU A 266 2.32 -11.92 -21.39
N ARG A 267 3.31 -11.36 -22.08
CA ARG A 267 4.19 -10.30 -21.61
C ARG A 267 5.30 -10.73 -20.63
N GLY A 268 5.57 -12.04 -20.51
CA GLY A 268 6.72 -12.54 -19.73
C GLY A 268 6.60 -12.36 -18.21
N LEU A 269 5.40 -12.10 -17.69
CA LEU A 269 5.12 -12.09 -16.25
C LEU A 269 4.66 -13.48 -15.80
N HIS A 270 5.14 -13.92 -14.63
CA HIS A 270 4.66 -15.16 -14.01
C HIS A 270 3.15 -15.06 -13.71
N PRO A 271 2.33 -16.07 -14.05
CA PRO A 271 0.87 -16.02 -13.94
C PRO A 271 0.34 -15.64 -12.55
N ALA A 272 1.07 -16.03 -11.49
CA ALA A 272 0.72 -15.77 -10.09
C ALA A 272 1.05 -14.35 -9.58
N LYS A 273 1.83 -13.55 -10.33
CA LYS A 273 2.34 -12.25 -9.84
C LYS A 273 1.21 -11.29 -9.46
N LEU A 274 0.20 -11.16 -10.32
CA LEU A 274 -0.92 -10.25 -10.09
C LEU A 274 -1.83 -10.73 -8.96
N THR A 275 -1.98 -12.04 -8.78
CA THR A 275 -2.69 -12.61 -7.63
C THR A 275 -1.95 -12.35 -6.32
N LEU A 276 -0.64 -12.58 -6.26
CA LEU A 276 0.16 -12.26 -5.06
C LEU A 276 0.13 -10.77 -4.73
N GLN A 277 0.18 -9.91 -5.75
CA GLN A 277 0.02 -8.47 -5.59
C GLN A 277 -1.36 -8.12 -5.03
N ALA A 278 -2.44 -8.73 -5.55
CA ALA A 278 -3.80 -8.51 -5.06
C ALA A 278 -3.95 -8.88 -3.59
N LEU A 279 -3.42 -10.05 -3.21
CA LEU A 279 -3.40 -10.52 -1.82
C LEU A 279 -2.64 -9.57 -0.91
N ARG A 280 -1.48 -9.09 -1.35
CA ARG A 280 -0.67 -8.13 -0.60
C ARG A 280 -1.41 -6.81 -0.38
N VAL A 281 -2.02 -6.27 -1.43
CA VAL A 281 -2.83 -5.05 -1.34
C VAL A 281 -3.90 -5.18 -0.28
N PHE A 282 -4.61 -6.30 -0.30
CA PHE A 282 -5.69 -6.58 0.61
C PHE A 282 -5.20 -6.76 2.05
N VAL A 283 -4.22 -7.64 2.28
CA VAL A 283 -3.69 -7.95 3.61
C VAL A 283 -3.11 -6.72 4.31
N ASN A 284 -2.51 -5.81 3.54
CA ASN A 284 -1.92 -4.59 4.08
C ASN A 284 -2.87 -3.38 4.07
N GLY A 285 -4.09 -3.52 3.54
CA GLY A 285 -5.03 -2.41 3.37
C GLY A 285 -4.40 -1.23 2.62
N GLU A 286 -3.64 -1.50 1.56
CA GLU A 286 -2.81 -0.46 0.91
C GLU A 286 -3.66 0.67 0.32
N LEU A 287 -4.86 0.36 -0.21
CA LEU A 287 -5.75 1.37 -0.78
C LEU A 287 -6.44 2.21 0.31
N GLU A 288 -6.81 1.60 1.43
CA GLU A 288 -7.37 2.28 2.60
C GLU A 288 -6.32 3.21 3.21
N GLN A 289 -5.07 2.77 3.29
CA GLN A 289 -3.96 3.61 3.73
C GLN A 289 -3.73 4.81 2.79
N LEU A 290 -3.80 4.58 1.47
CA LEU A 290 -3.71 5.65 0.48
C LEU A 290 -4.85 6.66 0.63
N GLU A 291 -6.08 6.18 0.83
CA GLU A 291 -7.23 7.07 1.01
C GLU A 291 -7.09 7.96 2.26
N GLU A 292 -6.68 7.39 3.38
CA GLU A 292 -6.45 8.16 4.61
C GLU A 292 -5.27 9.14 4.46
N PHE A 293 -4.21 8.74 3.76
CA PHE A 293 -3.11 9.63 3.42
C PHE A 293 -3.54 10.80 2.53
N LEU A 294 -4.38 10.56 1.52
CA LEU A 294 -4.89 11.62 0.66
C LEU A 294 -5.74 12.62 1.46
N LYS A 295 -6.63 12.13 2.35
CA LYS A 295 -7.40 12.98 3.28
C LYS A 295 -6.49 13.76 4.22
N GLY A 296 -5.47 13.11 4.76
CA GLY A 296 -4.54 13.70 5.72
C GLY A 296 -3.63 14.76 5.11
N SER A 297 -3.09 14.48 3.93
CA SER A 297 -2.20 15.39 3.20
C SER A 297 -2.95 16.64 2.75
N THR A 298 -4.13 16.51 2.14
CA THR A 298 -4.92 17.68 1.72
C THR A 298 -5.38 18.55 2.88
N ALA A 299 -5.70 17.95 4.03
CA ALA A 299 -6.08 18.69 5.23
C ALA A 299 -4.94 19.51 5.86
N LEU A 300 -3.68 19.12 5.65
CA LEU A 300 -2.51 19.78 6.23
C LEU A 300 -1.75 20.69 5.25
N LEU A 301 -2.05 20.61 3.95
CA LEU A 301 -1.42 21.45 2.95
C LEU A 301 -1.79 22.93 3.16
N ALA A 302 -0.77 23.79 3.14
CA ALA A 302 -0.95 25.23 3.09
C ALA A 302 -1.71 25.63 1.81
N PRO A 303 -2.44 26.75 1.81
CA PRO A 303 -2.96 27.33 0.59
C PRO A 303 -1.86 27.51 -0.48
N GLY A 304 -2.11 26.97 -1.67
CA GLY A 304 -1.18 26.97 -2.80
C GLY A 304 -0.06 25.93 -2.73
N ALA A 305 0.10 25.18 -1.63
CA ALA A 305 1.05 24.07 -1.59
C ALA A 305 0.65 22.93 -2.53
N ARG A 306 1.59 22.03 -2.84
CA ARG A 306 1.35 20.93 -3.78
C ARG A 306 1.57 19.56 -3.15
N LEU A 307 0.70 18.62 -3.52
CA LEU A 307 0.87 17.18 -3.33
C LEU A 307 1.35 16.58 -4.66
N ALA A 308 2.51 15.93 -4.67
CA ALA A 308 2.98 15.17 -5.83
C ALA A 308 2.98 13.67 -5.54
N LEU A 309 2.35 12.90 -6.41
CA LEU A 309 2.20 11.44 -6.25
C LEU A 309 2.77 10.73 -7.46
N VAL A 310 3.60 9.71 -7.22
CA VAL A 310 4.00 8.74 -8.23
C VAL A 310 3.25 7.45 -7.94
N SER A 311 2.48 6.97 -8.91
CA SER A 311 1.75 5.71 -8.81
C SER A 311 2.22 4.77 -9.90
N THR A 312 2.39 3.51 -9.55
CA THR A 312 2.85 2.46 -10.47
C THR A 312 1.75 1.46 -10.81
N ARG A 313 0.59 1.55 -10.15
CA ARG A 313 -0.53 0.62 -10.28
C ARG A 313 -1.80 1.32 -10.73
N ARG A 314 -2.62 0.59 -11.50
CA ARG A 314 -3.87 1.16 -12.02
C ARG A 314 -4.86 1.51 -10.92
N ALA A 315 -4.98 0.66 -9.90
CA ALA A 315 -5.91 0.85 -8.78
C ALA A 315 -5.58 2.10 -7.95
N GLU A 316 -4.31 2.32 -7.63
CA GLU A 316 -3.83 3.54 -6.97
C GLU A 316 -4.17 4.79 -7.79
N ALA A 317 -3.81 4.80 -9.07
CA ALA A 317 -4.06 5.94 -9.95
C ALA A 317 -5.57 6.22 -10.11
N ALA A 318 -6.41 5.18 -10.15
CA ALA A 318 -7.85 5.31 -10.18
C ALA A 318 -8.40 5.92 -8.88
N LEU A 319 -7.89 5.48 -7.72
CA LEU A 319 -8.26 6.02 -6.41
C LEU A 319 -7.86 7.49 -6.31
N VAL A 320 -6.63 7.85 -6.66
CA VAL A 320 -6.17 9.26 -6.67
C VAL A 320 -7.05 10.10 -7.60
N LYS A 321 -7.30 9.66 -8.84
CA LYS A 321 -8.15 10.42 -9.78
C LYS A 321 -9.58 10.59 -9.28
N ARG A 322 -10.14 9.59 -8.60
CA ARG A 322 -11.48 9.68 -7.99
C ARG A 322 -11.46 10.70 -6.85
N PHE A 323 -10.50 10.56 -5.94
CA PHE A 323 -10.33 11.48 -4.82
C PHE A 323 -10.19 12.94 -5.29
N LEU A 324 -9.32 13.21 -6.28
CA LEU A 324 -9.16 14.55 -6.85
C LEU A 324 -10.49 15.08 -7.40
N ARG A 325 -11.23 14.29 -8.20
CA ARG A 325 -12.53 14.73 -8.76
C ARG A 325 -13.58 15.06 -7.70
N GLU A 326 -13.60 14.31 -6.61
CA GLU A 326 -14.53 14.52 -5.48
C GLU A 326 -14.22 15.80 -4.70
N HIS A 327 -12.96 16.24 -4.69
CA HIS A 327 -12.49 17.40 -3.92
C HIS A 327 -12.19 18.64 -4.78
N GLU A 328 -12.13 18.51 -6.11
CA GLU A 328 -11.96 19.61 -7.07
C GLU A 328 -13.26 20.32 -7.42
N ASN A 329 -14.38 19.57 -7.46
CA ASN A 329 -15.68 20.08 -7.89
C ASN A 329 -16.53 20.46 -6.68
N SER A 330 -16.70 21.76 -6.46
CA SER A 330 -17.69 22.25 -5.50
C SER A 330 -19.10 21.88 -5.95
N HIS A 331 -19.95 21.43 -5.02
CA HIS A 331 -21.36 21.21 -5.32
C HIS A 331 -22.01 22.57 -5.60
N ALA A 332 -22.77 22.70 -6.70
CA ALA A 332 -23.35 23.97 -7.17
C ALA A 332 -24.15 24.72 -6.08
N MET A 333 -24.77 23.98 -5.16
CA MET A 333 -25.46 24.55 -4.00
C MET A 333 -24.51 25.34 -3.07
N PHE A 334 -23.32 24.81 -2.79
CA PHE A 334 -22.35 25.50 -1.94
C PHE A 334 -21.70 26.68 -2.67
N GLU A 335 -21.48 26.59 -3.99
CA GLU A 335 -20.97 27.71 -4.78
C GLU A 335 -21.89 28.95 -4.69
N ALA A 336 -23.21 28.73 -4.69
CA ALA A 336 -24.19 29.80 -4.65
C ALA A 336 -24.39 30.41 -3.25
N THR A 337 -23.98 29.73 -2.18
CA THR A 337 -24.39 30.07 -0.80
C THR A 337 -23.25 30.23 0.20
N SER A 338 -22.07 29.69 -0.09
CA SER A 338 -20.93 29.67 0.83
C SER A 338 -19.88 30.72 0.48
N SER A 339 -19.18 31.25 1.49
CA SER A 339 -18.01 32.10 1.25
C SER A 339 -16.89 31.31 0.59
N LEU A 340 -15.98 31.99 -0.12
CA LEU A 340 -14.79 31.35 -0.71
C LEU A 340 -13.99 30.57 0.32
N GLN A 341 -13.84 31.11 1.54
CA GLN A 341 -13.15 30.44 2.64
C GLN A 341 -13.87 29.14 3.03
N ARG A 342 -15.20 29.16 3.13
CA ARG A 342 -15.99 27.97 3.44
C ARG A 342 -15.97 26.94 2.31
N LEU A 343 -15.91 27.41 1.06
CA LEU A 343 -15.74 26.56 -0.11
C LEU A 343 -14.39 25.86 -0.10
N VAL A 344 -13.29 26.57 0.19
CA VAL A 344 -11.94 25.99 0.31
C VAL A 344 -11.86 24.99 1.48
N GLU A 345 -12.55 25.24 2.59
CA GLU A 345 -12.66 24.27 3.69
C GLU A 345 -13.38 22.98 3.27
N LEU A 346 -14.43 23.09 2.45
CA LEU A 346 -15.22 21.93 2.00
C LEU A 346 -14.58 21.20 0.81
N TYR A 347 -13.85 21.92 -0.03
CA TYR A 347 -13.23 21.46 -1.26
C TYR A 347 -11.77 21.93 -1.30
N PRO A 348 -10.86 21.25 -0.57
CA PRO A 348 -9.47 21.68 -0.42
C PRO A 348 -8.68 21.66 -1.74
N LEU A 349 -9.21 21.04 -2.79
CA LEU A 349 -8.64 20.98 -4.13
C LEU A 349 -9.43 21.80 -5.15
N LEU A 350 -10.29 22.72 -4.69
CA LEU A 350 -11.13 23.58 -5.52
C LEU A 350 -10.35 24.10 -6.72
N LYS A 351 -10.86 23.76 -7.91
CA LYS A 351 -10.27 24.21 -9.16
C LYS A 351 -10.44 25.73 -9.25
N ALA A 352 -9.39 26.48 -8.94
CA ALA A 352 -9.36 27.89 -9.28
C ALA A 352 -9.50 27.99 -10.80
N SER A 353 -10.48 28.75 -11.28
CA SER A 353 -10.75 29.01 -12.70
C SER A 353 -9.60 29.70 -13.45
N ALA A 354 -8.44 29.89 -12.82
CA ALA A 354 -7.23 30.34 -13.46
C ALA A 354 -6.36 29.14 -13.87
N SER A 355 -6.64 28.64 -15.07
CA SER A 355 -5.66 27.86 -15.83
C SER A 355 -4.43 28.75 -16.07
N PHE A 356 -3.31 28.44 -15.42
CA PHE A 356 -2.02 28.96 -15.86
C PHE A 356 -1.32 27.84 -16.62
N ALA A 357 -1.35 28.03 -17.95
CA ALA A 357 -0.66 27.35 -19.05
C ALA A 357 0.15 26.08 -18.75
#